data_AF-A0A1F1SDH9-F1
#
_entry.id   AF-A0A1F1SDH9-F1
#
_cell.length_a   1.000
_cell.length_b   1.000
_cell.length_c   1.000
_cell.angle_alpha   90.00
_cell.angle_beta   90.00
_cell.angle_gamma   90.00
#
_symmetry.space_group_name_H-M   'P 1'
#
loop_
_entity.id
_entity.type
_entity.pdbx_description
1 polymer ?
#
loop_
_entity_poly.entity_id
_entity_poly.type
_entity_poly.pdbx_seq_one_letter_code
_entity_poly.pdbx_strand_id
1 'polypeptide(L)'
;MSDENAMMEEVADRLISERVRLGYSKADFAREIDITRNTLRTYEIAQSNIPSNILVRMGSLGVDVMYVLFNQRNPDQAESLAEQTRREGEKSAEQMISGNTMSNSVIAGNGSTINNINTTKHVSKTVADVKPGKEHITDEQASAIQKLVDDIVVIESSVKQKPRGHKAVWTAFNRRMKIPSYRLLRLEQFDDACNYLRSTVGRLMKQKNARKKLPGDEWRNRKYRYIHASFKEIPELEAWFKKHIKAKFKVNSKADLSDDELEQAYTSLSNKKRELAKRK
;
A
#
# COMPACT_ATOMS: atom_id res chain seq x y z
N MET A 1 -22.08 -32.11 37.09
CA MET A 1 -21.78 -31.60 35.74
C MET A 1 -22.96 -32.03 34.90
N SER A 2 -23.75 -31.07 34.43
CA SER A 2 -25.14 -31.22 33.97
C SER A 2 -25.23 -31.95 32.62
N ASP A 3 -26.28 -32.76 32.45
CA ASP A 3 -26.60 -33.52 31.21
C ASP A 3 -26.64 -32.63 29.95
N GLU A 4 -26.94 -31.34 30.11
CA GLU A 4 -26.92 -30.33 29.06
C GLU A 4 -25.52 -30.14 28.44
N ASN A 5 -24.46 -30.15 29.23
CA ASN A 5 -23.09 -29.97 28.71
C ASN A 5 -22.65 -31.19 27.88
N ALA A 6 -23.06 -32.39 28.28
CA ALA A 6 -22.79 -33.62 27.53
C ALA A 6 -23.53 -33.61 26.18
N MET A 7 -24.81 -33.20 26.18
CA MET A 7 -25.58 -33.04 24.94
C MET A 7 -24.92 -32.03 23.98
N MET A 8 -24.43 -30.91 24.51
CA MET A 8 -23.76 -29.88 23.72
C MET A 8 -22.42 -30.34 23.13
N GLU A 9 -21.66 -31.14 23.88
CA GLU A 9 -20.40 -31.75 23.41
C GLU A 9 -20.65 -32.73 22.26
N GLU A 10 -21.68 -33.57 22.36
CA GLU A 10 -22.03 -34.48 21.26
C GLU A 10 -22.48 -33.73 19.99
N VAL A 11 -23.25 -32.64 20.14
CA VAL A 11 -23.64 -31.78 19.01
C VAL A 11 -22.40 -31.17 18.35
N ALA A 12 -21.41 -30.75 19.14
CA ALA A 12 -20.16 -30.20 18.63
C ALA A 12 -19.35 -31.25 17.84
N ASP A 13 -19.25 -32.48 18.35
CA ASP A 13 -18.56 -33.59 17.65
C ASP A 13 -19.23 -33.96 16.32
N ARG A 14 -20.57 -33.96 16.29
CA ARG A 14 -21.33 -34.21 15.06
C ARG A 14 -21.16 -33.07 14.06
N LEU A 15 -21.09 -31.81 14.51
CA LEU A 15 -20.78 -30.67 13.65
C LEU A 15 -19.38 -30.79 13.03
N ILE A 16 -18.37 -31.17 13.82
CA ILE A 16 -17.01 -31.40 13.31
C ILE A 16 -17.01 -32.50 12.26
N SER A 17 -17.71 -33.60 12.54
CA SER A 17 -17.82 -34.74 11.63
C SER A 17 -18.40 -34.33 10.28
N GLU A 18 -19.48 -33.54 10.27
CA GLU A 18 -20.10 -33.06 9.03
C GLU A 18 -19.22 -32.06 8.28
N ARG A 19 -18.55 -31.14 8.98
CA ARG A 19 -17.60 -30.22 8.32
C ARG A 19 -16.47 -30.99 7.64
N VAL A 20 -15.92 -32.01 8.29
CA VAL A 20 -14.86 -32.86 7.74
C VAL A 20 -15.39 -33.72 6.58
N ARG A 21 -16.61 -34.27 6.69
CA ARG A 21 -17.28 -35.02 5.62
C ARG A 21 -17.39 -34.20 4.33
N LEU A 22 -17.71 -32.91 4.45
CA LEU A 22 -17.82 -31.97 3.33
C LEU A 22 -16.45 -31.43 2.86
N GLY A 23 -15.34 -31.82 3.49
CA GLY A 23 -13.99 -31.45 3.08
C GLY A 23 -13.57 -30.02 3.45
N TYR A 24 -14.34 -29.32 4.29
CA TYR A 24 -14.02 -27.94 4.65
C TYR A 24 -12.98 -27.83 5.76
N SER A 25 -12.01 -26.92 5.58
CA SER A 25 -11.21 -26.43 6.69
C SER A 25 -12.06 -25.58 7.64
N LYS A 26 -11.65 -25.45 8.90
CA LYS A 26 -12.33 -24.61 9.89
C LYS A 26 -12.42 -23.14 9.45
N ALA A 27 -11.41 -22.64 8.74
CA ALA A 27 -11.39 -21.26 8.28
C ALA A 27 -12.32 -21.06 7.08
N ASP A 28 -12.31 -21.99 6.14
CA ASP A 28 -13.16 -21.92 4.95
C ASP A 28 -14.63 -22.09 5.32
N PHE A 29 -14.95 -23.08 6.17
CA PHE A 29 -16.32 -23.29 6.63
C PHE A 29 -16.90 -22.07 7.34
N ALA A 30 -16.12 -21.43 8.22
CA ALA A 30 -16.53 -20.21 8.91
C ALA A 30 -16.79 -19.06 7.92
N ARG A 31 -15.96 -18.94 6.87
CA ARG A 31 -16.15 -17.94 5.82
C ARG A 31 -17.44 -18.17 5.03
N GLU A 32 -17.72 -19.42 4.63
CA GLU A 32 -18.91 -19.74 3.82
C GLU A 32 -20.23 -19.48 4.57
N ILE A 33 -20.27 -19.68 5.89
CA ILE A 33 -21.46 -19.39 6.72
C ILE A 33 -21.46 -17.98 7.34
N ASP A 34 -20.52 -17.12 6.93
CA ASP A 34 -20.35 -15.73 7.35
C ASP A 34 -20.19 -15.55 8.88
N ILE A 35 -19.26 -16.30 9.48
CA ILE A 35 -18.85 -16.11 10.88
C ILE A 35 -17.33 -16.07 11.03
N THR A 36 -16.87 -15.58 12.18
CA THR A 36 -15.44 -15.64 12.49
C THR A 36 -15.01 -17.09 12.78
N ARG A 37 -13.76 -17.42 12.43
CA ARG A 37 -13.15 -18.71 12.82
C ARG A 37 -13.23 -18.97 14.33
N ASN A 38 -13.18 -17.92 15.15
CA ASN A 38 -13.27 -18.05 16.60
C ASN A 38 -14.70 -18.43 17.04
N THR A 39 -15.72 -17.84 16.41
CA THR A 39 -17.13 -18.21 16.65
C THR A 39 -17.42 -19.66 16.27
N LEU A 40 -16.90 -20.13 15.13
CA LEU A 40 -17.02 -21.55 14.79
C LEU A 40 -16.30 -22.44 15.81
N ARG A 41 -15.10 -22.02 16.26
CA ARG A 41 -14.36 -22.75 17.30
C ARG A 41 -15.19 -22.88 18.59
N THR A 42 -15.89 -21.84 19.04
CA THR A 42 -16.70 -21.91 20.26
C THR A 42 -17.86 -22.89 20.15
N TYR A 43 -18.42 -23.08 18.94
CA TYR A 43 -19.44 -24.10 18.70
C TYR A 43 -18.84 -25.51 18.70
N GLU A 44 -17.70 -25.71 18.04
CA GLU A 44 -17.00 -26.99 17.97
C GLU A 44 -16.40 -27.45 19.31
N ILE A 45 -16.37 -26.62 20.35
CA ILE A 45 -15.92 -27.01 21.70
C ILE A 45 -17.05 -26.92 22.74
N ALA A 46 -18.30 -26.86 22.28
CA ALA A 46 -19.49 -26.76 23.13
C ALA A 46 -19.50 -25.56 24.11
N GLN A 47 -18.72 -24.51 23.84
CA GLN A 47 -18.66 -23.30 24.67
C GLN A 47 -19.83 -22.35 24.37
N SER A 48 -20.48 -22.48 23.23
CA SER A 48 -21.61 -21.62 22.83
C SER A 48 -22.62 -22.39 22.01
N ASN A 49 -23.90 -22.01 22.16
CA ASN A 49 -25.00 -22.57 21.39
C ASN A 49 -24.97 -22.10 19.94
N ILE A 50 -25.37 -22.96 19.01
CA ILE A 50 -25.47 -22.63 17.59
C ILE A 50 -26.84 -21.99 17.35
N PRO A 51 -26.91 -20.73 16.91
CA PRO A 51 -28.19 -20.09 16.62
C PRO A 51 -28.83 -20.67 15.35
N SER A 52 -30.17 -20.66 15.28
CA SER A 52 -30.93 -21.28 14.18
C SER A 52 -30.57 -20.74 12.80
N ASN A 53 -30.30 -19.44 12.68
CA ASN A 53 -29.87 -18.82 11.42
C ASN A 53 -28.53 -19.38 10.90
N ILE A 54 -27.65 -19.83 11.80
CA ILE A 54 -26.38 -20.47 11.44
C ILE A 54 -26.64 -21.91 11.00
N LEU A 55 -27.53 -22.65 11.68
CA LEU A 55 -27.91 -24.00 11.27
C LEU A 55 -28.52 -24.02 9.86
N VAL A 56 -29.36 -23.03 9.54
CA VAL A 56 -29.91 -22.87 8.18
C VAL A 56 -28.78 -22.66 7.16
N ARG A 57 -27.84 -21.75 7.44
CA ARG A 57 -26.68 -21.50 6.56
C ARG A 57 -25.80 -22.75 6.38
N MET A 58 -25.58 -23.51 7.45
CA MET A 58 -24.86 -24.79 7.38
C MET A 58 -25.59 -25.80 6.49
N GLY A 59 -26.93 -25.91 6.64
CA GLY A 59 -27.76 -26.78 5.81
C GLY A 59 -27.71 -26.42 4.32
N SER A 60 -27.70 -25.13 3.98
CA SER A 60 -27.50 -24.65 2.61
C SER A 60 -26.16 -25.05 1.99
N LEU A 61 -25.15 -25.36 2.80
CA LEU A 61 -23.85 -25.89 2.36
C LEU A 61 -23.79 -27.42 2.31
N GLY A 62 -24.91 -28.11 2.62
CA GLY A 62 -24.99 -29.57 2.61
C GLY A 62 -24.66 -30.24 3.94
N VAL A 63 -24.63 -29.49 5.05
CA VAL A 63 -24.53 -30.07 6.39
C VAL A 63 -25.85 -30.73 6.77
N ASP A 64 -25.79 -31.97 7.24
CA ASP A 64 -26.95 -32.67 7.76
C ASP A 64 -27.30 -32.16 9.17
N VAL A 65 -28.15 -31.12 9.23
CA VAL A 65 -28.59 -30.51 10.49
C VAL A 65 -29.35 -31.52 11.37
N MET A 66 -30.06 -32.48 10.76
CA MET A 66 -30.80 -33.51 11.48
C MET A 66 -29.84 -34.46 12.21
N TYR A 67 -28.73 -34.81 11.55
CA TYR A 67 -27.65 -35.54 12.19
C TYR A 67 -26.99 -34.72 13.31
N VAL A 68 -26.65 -33.45 13.07
CA VAL A 68 -25.99 -32.61 14.08
C VAL A 68 -26.81 -32.51 15.37
N LEU A 69 -28.11 -32.23 15.26
CA LEU A 69 -28.98 -31.99 16.41
C LEU A 69 -29.51 -33.27 17.06
N PHE A 70 -29.91 -34.26 16.26
CA PHE A 70 -30.69 -35.40 16.74
C PHE A 70 -30.02 -36.75 16.49
N ASN A 71 -28.80 -36.76 15.94
CA ASN A 71 -28.07 -37.98 15.56
C ASN A 71 -28.84 -38.87 14.56
N GLN A 72 -29.71 -38.25 13.74
CA GLN A 72 -30.47 -38.94 12.69
C GLN A 72 -29.92 -38.54 11.33
N ARG A 73 -29.18 -39.45 10.67
CA ARG A 73 -28.59 -39.18 9.35
C ARG A 73 -29.65 -39.22 8.25
N ASN A 74 -29.73 -38.14 7.49
CA ASN A 74 -30.47 -38.05 6.24
C ASN A 74 -29.65 -37.27 5.19
N PRO A 75 -28.60 -37.91 4.62
CA PRO A 75 -27.71 -37.25 3.68
C PRO A 75 -28.42 -36.83 2.39
N ASP A 76 -29.43 -37.58 1.95
CA ASP A 76 -30.18 -37.29 0.72
C ASP A 76 -30.97 -35.99 0.85
N GLN A 77 -31.59 -35.76 2.02
CA GLN A 77 -32.29 -34.52 2.30
C GLN A 77 -31.31 -33.33 2.40
N ALA A 78 -30.16 -33.52 3.03
CA ALA A 78 -29.12 -32.49 3.13
C ALA A 78 -28.59 -32.09 1.75
N GLU A 79 -28.32 -33.07 0.88
CA GLU A 79 -27.85 -32.84 -0.49
C GLU A 79 -28.93 -32.16 -1.34
N SER A 80 -30.19 -32.61 -1.24
CA SER A 80 -31.30 -31.98 -1.95
C SER A 80 -31.48 -30.51 -1.57
N LEU A 81 -31.30 -30.15 -0.29
CA LEU A 81 -31.38 -28.76 0.18
C LEU A 81 -30.22 -27.91 -0.37
N ALA A 82 -29.01 -28.46 -0.36
CA ALA A 82 -27.84 -27.80 -0.93
C ALA A 82 -27.99 -27.58 -2.44
N GLU A 83 -28.45 -28.59 -3.18
CA GLU A 83 -28.70 -28.51 -4.62
C GLU A 83 -29.79 -27.48 -4.97
N GLN A 84 -30.88 -27.42 -4.21
CA GLN A 84 -31.90 -26.38 -4.36
C GLN A 84 -31.30 -24.98 -4.18
N THR A 85 -30.50 -24.79 -3.13
CA THR A 85 -29.83 -23.51 -2.87
C THR A 85 -28.86 -23.14 -3.99
N ARG A 86 -28.09 -24.11 -4.51
CA ARG A 86 -27.17 -23.91 -5.64
C ARG A 86 -27.92 -23.48 -6.91
N ARG A 87 -29.02 -24.16 -7.26
CA ARG A 87 -29.86 -23.81 -8.42
C ARG A 87 -30.52 -22.45 -8.30
N GLU A 88 -30.97 -22.06 -7.11
CA GLU A 88 -31.53 -20.72 -6.87
C GLU A 88 -30.48 -19.62 -7.03
N GLY A 89 -29.24 -19.89 -6.58
CA GLY A 89 -28.10 -19.01 -6.81
C GLY A 89 -27.75 -18.85 -8.30
N GLU A 90 -27.72 -19.96 -9.05
CA GLU A 90 -27.47 -19.97 -10.50
C GLU A 90 -28.54 -19.19 -11.27
N LYS A 91 -29.82 -19.45 -11.00
CA LYS A 91 -30.93 -18.69 -11.62
C LYS A 91 -30.85 -17.19 -11.33
N SER A 92 -30.47 -16.83 -10.10
CA SER A 92 -30.30 -15.43 -9.71
C SER A 92 -29.12 -14.77 -10.45
N ALA A 93 -28.02 -15.51 -10.65
CA ALA A 93 -26.86 -15.04 -11.40
C ALA A 93 -27.17 -14.89 -12.90
N GLU A 94 -27.88 -15.84 -13.51
CA GLU A 94 -28.32 -15.75 -14.91
C GLU A 94 -29.22 -14.52 -15.14
N GLN A 95 -30.14 -14.25 -14.21
CA GLN A 95 -31.02 -13.09 -14.28
C GLN A 95 -30.25 -11.76 -14.15
N MET A 96 -29.16 -11.72 -13.36
CA MET A 96 -28.27 -10.56 -13.28
C MET A 96 -27.41 -10.34 -14.54
N ILE A 97 -27.03 -11.42 -15.25
CA ILE A 97 -26.23 -11.33 -16.48
C ILE A 97 -27.09 -10.88 -17.67
N SER A 98 -28.36 -11.29 -17.73
CA SER A 98 -29.29 -10.88 -18.79
C SER A 98 -29.82 -9.45 -18.62
N GLY A 99 -29.76 -8.89 -17.41
CA GLY A 99 -30.14 -7.50 -17.13
C GLY A 99 -28.98 -6.56 -17.40
N ASN A 100 -29.07 -5.78 -18.48
CA ASN A 100 -28.03 -4.85 -18.95
C ASN A 100 -27.79 -3.65 -17.99
N THR A 101 -27.36 -3.90 -16.75
CA THR A 101 -27.10 -2.88 -15.71
C THR A 101 -25.83 -3.23 -14.92
N MET A 102 -24.69 -3.16 -15.60
CA MET A 102 -23.35 -3.20 -15.01
C MET A 102 -23.01 -1.86 -14.31
N SER A 103 -23.81 -1.46 -13.32
CA SER A 103 -23.45 -0.39 -12.38
C SER A 103 -24.31 -0.47 -11.12
N ASN A 104 -23.70 -1.01 -10.07
CA ASN A 104 -24.12 -0.95 -8.66
C ASN A 104 -25.20 -1.96 -8.22
N SER A 105 -24.89 -3.27 -8.25
CA SER A 105 -25.71 -4.30 -7.60
C SER A 105 -25.17 -4.61 -6.20
N VAL A 106 -25.93 -4.21 -5.18
CA VAL A 106 -25.71 -4.58 -3.77
C VAL A 106 -26.49 -5.87 -3.51
N ILE A 107 -25.78 -6.93 -3.12
CA ILE A 107 -26.36 -8.23 -2.78
C ILE A 107 -26.94 -8.13 -1.36
N ALA A 108 -28.26 -8.22 -1.22
CA ALA A 108 -28.94 -8.28 0.05
C ALA A 108 -29.91 -9.48 0.07
N GLY A 109 -29.90 -10.24 1.16
CA GLY A 109 -30.70 -11.45 1.33
C GLY A 109 -32.21 -11.18 1.38
N ASN A 110 -32.97 -12.18 0.94
CA ASN A 110 -34.42 -12.13 0.81
C ASN A 110 -35.10 -11.85 2.17
N GLY A 111 -35.87 -10.75 2.25
CA GLY A 111 -36.62 -10.34 3.46
C GLY A 111 -36.13 -9.08 4.17
N SER A 112 -35.09 -8.41 3.68
CA SER A 112 -34.63 -7.13 4.24
C SER A 112 -35.30 -5.93 3.56
N THR A 113 -36.04 -5.11 4.32
CA THR A 113 -36.50 -3.80 3.84
C THR A 113 -35.30 -2.86 3.79
N ILE A 114 -34.66 -2.78 2.63
CA ILE A 114 -33.56 -1.85 2.39
C ILE A 114 -34.18 -0.47 2.15
N ASN A 115 -34.16 0.38 3.18
CA ASN A 115 -34.26 1.82 2.98
C ASN A 115 -32.98 2.25 2.27
N ASN A 116 -32.96 2.14 0.94
CA ASN A 116 -31.87 2.62 0.10
C ASN A 116 -31.95 4.16 0.07
N ILE A 117 -31.56 4.80 1.17
CA ILE A 117 -31.26 6.22 1.17
C ILE A 117 -29.97 6.36 0.37
N ASN A 118 -30.15 6.49 -0.95
CA ASN A 118 -29.10 6.71 -1.92
C ASN A 118 -28.65 8.18 -1.78
N THR A 119 -28.12 8.56 -0.63
CA THR A 119 -27.46 9.85 -0.46
C THR A 119 -26.13 9.73 -1.19
N THR A 120 -26.14 10.03 -2.48
CA THR A 120 -24.90 10.29 -3.21
C THR A 120 -24.21 11.40 -2.44
N LYS A 121 -23.09 11.09 -1.79
CA LYS A 121 -22.24 12.11 -1.19
C LYS A 121 -21.69 12.92 -2.36
N HIS A 122 -22.42 13.95 -2.77
CA HIS A 122 -21.97 14.96 -3.71
C HIS A 122 -20.84 15.73 -3.03
N VAL A 123 -19.63 15.15 -3.08
CA VAL A 123 -18.41 15.88 -2.78
C VAL A 123 -18.13 16.69 -4.04
N SER A 124 -18.66 17.91 -4.09
CA SER A 124 -18.14 18.91 -5.02
C SER A 124 -16.70 19.20 -4.60
N LYS A 125 -15.75 18.56 -5.27
CA LYS A 125 -14.35 18.94 -5.13
C LYS A 125 -14.25 20.31 -5.79
N THR A 126 -14.18 21.37 -4.99
CA THR A 126 -13.81 22.70 -5.49
C THR A 126 -12.43 22.56 -6.13
N VAL A 127 -12.40 22.41 -7.44
CA VAL A 127 -11.16 22.38 -8.22
C VAL A 127 -10.70 23.82 -8.25
N ALA A 128 -9.69 24.15 -7.43
CA ALA A 128 -9.05 25.45 -7.52
C ALA A 128 -8.53 25.64 -8.95
N ASP A 129 -8.89 26.76 -9.57
CA ASP A 129 -8.43 27.13 -10.89
C ASP A 129 -6.90 27.26 -10.89
N VAL A 130 -6.23 26.40 -11.66
CA VAL A 130 -4.79 26.43 -11.80
C VAL A 130 -4.50 27.40 -12.94
N LYS A 131 -3.87 28.54 -12.63
CA LYS A 131 -3.29 29.48 -13.59
C LYS A 131 -1.75 29.33 -13.69
N PRO A 132 -1.21 28.44 -14.54
CA PRO A 132 0.23 28.26 -14.70
C PRO A 132 0.89 29.53 -15.26
N GLY A 133 2.08 29.85 -14.78
CA GLY A 133 2.94 30.92 -15.33
C GLY A 133 2.55 32.35 -14.96
N LYS A 134 1.39 32.57 -14.34
CA LYS A 134 1.01 33.89 -13.78
C LYS A 134 1.08 33.90 -12.25
N GLU A 135 0.32 33.02 -11.61
CA GLU A 135 0.26 32.93 -10.14
C GLU A 135 0.91 31.63 -9.66
N HIS A 136 0.73 30.54 -10.41
CA HIS A 136 1.26 29.22 -10.08
C HIS A 136 2.45 28.85 -10.94
N ILE A 137 3.21 27.86 -10.46
CA ILE A 137 4.35 27.29 -11.19
C ILE A 137 4.02 26.96 -12.65
N THR A 138 5.02 27.12 -13.51
CA THR A 138 4.90 26.69 -14.92
C THR A 138 4.85 25.17 -15.02
N ASP A 139 4.41 24.64 -16.15
CA ASP A 139 4.40 23.19 -16.37
C ASP A 139 5.81 22.59 -16.36
N GLU A 140 6.83 23.33 -16.80
CA GLU A 140 8.23 22.93 -16.71
C GLU A 140 8.70 22.80 -15.27
N GLN A 141 8.36 23.79 -14.43
CA GLN A 141 8.65 23.78 -13.00
C GLN A 141 7.90 22.63 -12.30
N ALA A 142 6.64 22.39 -12.67
CA ALA A 142 5.86 21.27 -12.18
C ALA A 142 6.50 19.92 -12.53
N SER A 143 7.00 19.76 -13.76
CA SER A 143 7.75 18.57 -14.20
C SER A 143 9.04 18.39 -13.40
N ALA A 144 9.77 19.47 -13.10
CA ALA A 144 10.97 19.39 -12.27
C ALA A 144 10.68 18.88 -10.84
N ILE A 145 9.59 19.35 -10.23
CA ILE A 145 9.13 18.87 -8.91
C ILE A 145 8.76 17.39 -8.99
N GLN A 146 8.03 16.99 -10.04
CA GLN A 146 7.62 15.59 -10.23
C GLN A 146 8.83 14.66 -10.34
N LYS A 147 9.83 15.01 -11.16
CA LYS A 147 11.08 14.24 -11.27
C LYS A 147 11.78 14.08 -9.92
N LEU A 148 11.83 15.14 -9.11
CA LEU A 148 12.42 15.06 -7.77
C LEU A 148 11.63 14.15 -6.82
N VAL A 149 10.31 14.11 -6.93
CA VAL A 149 9.46 13.18 -6.16
C VAL A 149 9.67 11.74 -6.62
N ASP A 150 9.76 11.50 -7.92
CA ASP A 150 10.03 10.18 -8.49
C ASP A 150 11.40 9.66 -8.02
N ASP A 151 12.43 10.49 -8.08
CA ASP A 151 13.76 10.19 -7.52
C ASP A 151 13.66 9.74 -6.05
N ILE A 152 12.92 10.48 -5.23
CA ILE A 152 12.72 10.16 -3.80
C ILE A 152 12.12 8.76 -3.66
N VAL A 153 11.07 8.43 -4.41
CA VAL A 153 10.39 7.14 -4.31
C VAL A 153 11.29 5.99 -4.75
N VAL A 154 12.02 6.15 -5.86
CA VAL A 154 12.96 5.13 -6.38
C VAL A 154 14.06 4.86 -5.35
N ILE A 155 14.66 5.92 -4.81
CA ILE A 155 15.69 5.83 -3.78
C ILE A 155 15.11 5.20 -2.51
N GLU A 156 13.96 5.68 -2.03
CA GLU A 156 13.37 5.22 -0.78
C GLU A 156 13.00 3.74 -0.85
N SER A 157 12.51 3.27 -2.01
CA SER A 157 12.24 1.86 -2.32
C SER A 157 13.47 0.97 -2.25
N SER A 158 14.63 1.49 -2.65
CA SER A 158 15.89 0.74 -2.63
C SER A 158 16.52 0.71 -1.22
N VAL A 159 16.45 1.84 -0.51
CA VAL A 159 17.24 2.06 0.71
C VAL A 159 16.52 1.61 1.99
N LYS A 160 15.19 1.76 2.05
CA LYS A 160 14.40 1.49 3.26
C LYS A 160 13.66 0.14 3.19
N GLN A 161 13.51 -0.48 4.35
CA GLN A 161 12.68 -1.68 4.55
C GLN A 161 11.17 -1.39 4.32
N LYS A 162 10.68 -0.24 4.81
CA LYS A 162 9.30 0.22 4.63
C LYS A 162 9.30 1.51 3.82
N PRO A 163 9.32 1.43 2.48
CA PRO A 163 9.42 2.61 1.64
C PRO A 163 8.10 3.39 1.58
N ARG A 164 8.21 4.70 1.39
CA ARG A 164 7.06 5.56 1.10
C ARG A 164 6.83 5.59 -0.40
N GLY A 165 5.61 5.29 -0.83
CA GLY A 165 5.18 5.48 -2.21
C GLY A 165 4.86 6.95 -2.52
N HIS A 166 4.60 7.23 -3.80
CA HIS A 166 4.31 8.59 -4.32
C HIS A 166 3.28 9.36 -3.48
N LYS A 167 2.15 8.74 -3.13
CA LYS A 167 1.08 9.39 -2.37
C LYS A 167 1.57 9.94 -1.02
N ALA A 168 2.40 9.18 -0.31
CA ALA A 168 2.94 9.59 0.98
C ALA A 168 3.97 10.72 0.84
N VAL A 169 4.79 10.68 -0.22
CA VAL A 169 5.75 11.75 -0.54
C VAL A 169 5.01 13.04 -0.91
N TRP A 170 4.00 12.97 -1.77
CA TRP A 170 3.16 14.11 -2.14
C TRP A 170 2.44 14.71 -0.94
N THR A 171 1.89 13.88 -0.06
CA THR A 171 1.22 14.35 1.16
C THR A 171 2.20 15.09 2.07
N ALA A 172 3.42 14.58 2.23
CA ALA A 172 4.46 15.24 3.02
C ALA A 172 4.91 16.57 2.37
N PHE A 173 5.06 16.59 1.04
CA PHE A 173 5.41 17.79 0.27
C PHE A 173 4.33 18.87 0.36
N ASN A 174 3.08 18.52 0.06
CA ASN A 174 1.93 19.43 0.10
C ASN A 174 1.77 20.04 1.49
N ARG A 175 1.90 19.23 2.55
CA ARG A 175 1.89 19.71 3.94
C ARG A 175 3.04 20.65 4.24
N ARG A 176 4.25 20.38 3.73
CA ARG A 176 5.42 21.25 3.94
C ARG A 176 5.24 22.61 3.27
N MET A 177 4.72 22.62 2.05
CA MET A 177 4.48 23.84 1.28
C MET A 177 3.17 24.55 1.68
N LYS A 178 2.36 23.92 2.55
CA LYS A 178 1.03 24.40 2.99
C LYS A 178 0.07 24.63 1.81
N ILE A 179 0.09 23.70 0.86
CA ILE A 179 -0.75 23.73 -0.34
C ILE A 179 -1.58 22.44 -0.46
N PRO A 180 -2.79 22.49 -1.04
CA PRO A 180 -3.59 21.29 -1.25
C PRO A 180 -3.08 20.43 -2.41
N SER A 181 -2.44 21.04 -3.41
CA SER A 181 -1.83 20.36 -4.57
C SER A 181 -0.58 21.10 -5.02
N TYR A 182 0.44 20.37 -5.48
CA TYR A 182 1.69 20.95 -5.99
C TYR A 182 1.47 21.88 -7.19
N ARG A 183 0.40 21.68 -7.97
CA ARG A 183 0.03 22.56 -9.10
C ARG A 183 -0.43 23.95 -8.64
N LEU A 184 -0.78 24.12 -7.37
CA LEU A 184 -1.17 25.40 -6.77
C LEU A 184 0.01 26.05 -6.02
N LEU A 185 1.23 25.55 -6.25
CA LEU A 185 2.42 26.17 -5.71
C LEU A 185 2.64 27.51 -6.41
N ARG A 186 2.85 28.58 -5.63
CA ARG A 186 3.18 29.91 -6.15
C ARG A 186 4.57 29.91 -6.78
N LEU A 187 4.77 30.73 -7.82
CA LEU A 187 6.07 30.86 -8.52
C LEU A 187 7.23 31.17 -7.56
N GLU A 188 7.02 32.08 -6.62
CA GLU A 188 8.02 32.49 -5.62
C GLU A 188 8.49 31.34 -4.71
N GLN A 189 7.63 30.34 -4.50
CA GLN A 189 7.91 29.21 -3.61
C GLN A 189 8.59 28.04 -4.33
N PHE A 190 8.86 28.18 -5.64
CA PHE A 190 9.44 27.12 -6.45
C PHE A 190 10.83 26.69 -5.96
N ASP A 191 11.70 27.65 -5.65
CA ASP A 191 13.06 27.35 -5.20
C ASP A 191 13.06 26.66 -3.84
N ASP A 192 12.22 27.12 -2.91
CA ASP A 192 12.03 26.50 -1.61
C ASP A 192 11.50 25.06 -1.71
N ALA A 193 10.53 24.82 -2.60
CA ALA A 193 10.01 23.48 -2.89
C ALA A 193 11.11 22.56 -3.41
N CYS A 194 11.88 23.02 -4.40
CA CYS A 194 12.99 22.27 -4.97
C CYS A 194 14.07 21.98 -3.92
N ASN A 195 14.43 22.96 -3.09
CA ASN A 195 15.41 22.81 -2.01
C ASN A 195 14.96 21.78 -0.98
N TYR A 196 13.68 21.79 -0.59
CA TYR A 196 13.12 20.78 0.30
C TYR A 196 13.22 19.37 -0.29
N LEU A 197 12.83 19.17 -1.54
CA LEU A 197 12.89 17.86 -2.19
C LEU A 197 14.34 17.38 -2.37
N ARG A 198 15.24 18.25 -2.86
CA ARG A 198 16.68 17.96 -2.98
C ARG A 198 17.31 17.61 -1.62
N SER A 199 16.94 18.32 -0.55
CA SER A 199 17.41 18.00 0.81
C SER A 199 16.94 16.62 1.27
N THR A 200 15.74 16.21 0.87
CA THR A 200 15.18 14.90 1.18
C THR A 200 15.92 13.80 0.43
N VAL A 201 16.20 13.99 -0.87
CA VAL A 201 17.08 13.10 -1.64
C VAL A 201 18.45 12.99 -0.97
N GLY A 202 19.08 14.11 -0.60
CA GLY A 202 20.38 14.12 0.07
C GLY A 202 20.40 13.34 1.39
N ARG A 203 19.35 13.46 2.20
CA ARG A 203 19.21 12.68 3.45
C ARG A 203 19.09 11.18 3.18
N LEU A 204 18.35 10.77 2.15
CA LEU A 204 18.22 9.37 1.77
C LEU A 204 19.56 8.81 1.26
N MET A 205 20.28 9.58 0.44
CA MET A 205 21.60 9.21 -0.08
C MET A 205 22.68 9.05 1.00
N LYS A 206 22.53 9.74 2.14
CA LYS A 206 23.46 9.64 3.27
C LYS A 206 23.21 8.40 4.15
N GLN A 207 22.10 7.67 3.94
CA GLN A 207 21.81 6.49 4.76
C GLN A 207 22.81 5.36 4.47
N LYS A 208 23.16 4.58 5.51
CA LYS A 208 24.13 3.48 5.43
C LYS A 208 23.86 2.49 4.28
N ASN A 209 22.59 2.23 3.99
CA ASN A 209 22.18 1.28 2.96
C ASN A 209 22.17 1.86 1.55
N ALA A 210 22.24 3.20 1.39
CA ALA A 210 22.19 3.83 0.08
C ALA A 210 23.33 3.36 -0.83
N ARG A 211 24.56 3.34 -0.29
CA ARG A 211 25.75 2.89 -1.03
C ARG A 211 25.67 1.45 -1.51
N LYS A 212 24.97 0.57 -0.77
CA LYS A 212 24.93 -0.88 -1.05
C LYS A 212 23.73 -1.32 -1.88
N LYS A 213 22.58 -0.65 -1.74
CA LYS A 213 21.30 -1.13 -2.27
C LYS A 213 20.83 -0.40 -3.53
N LEU A 214 21.46 0.71 -3.90
CA LEU A 214 21.10 1.40 -5.13
C LEU A 214 21.60 0.60 -6.35
N PRO A 215 20.77 0.45 -7.39
CA PRO A 215 21.16 -0.26 -8.60
C PRO A 215 22.22 0.52 -9.40
N GLY A 216 23.05 -0.20 -10.15
CA GLY A 216 23.87 0.37 -11.23
C GLY A 216 24.86 1.47 -10.82
N ASP A 217 25.39 1.39 -9.60
CA ASP A 217 26.31 2.39 -9.05
C ASP A 217 25.76 3.83 -9.06
N GLU A 218 24.42 3.96 -8.96
CA GLU A 218 23.74 5.26 -9.03
C GLU A 218 24.22 6.23 -7.94
N TRP A 219 24.67 5.69 -6.79
CA TRP A 219 25.27 6.50 -5.72
C TRP A 219 26.53 7.24 -6.20
N ARG A 220 27.51 6.55 -6.84
CA ARG A 220 28.72 7.20 -7.37
C ARG A 220 28.40 8.07 -8.58
N ASN A 221 27.54 7.59 -9.48
CA ASN A 221 27.13 8.35 -10.66
C ASN A 221 26.53 9.71 -10.31
N ARG A 222 25.67 9.77 -9.29
CA ARG A 222 25.06 11.03 -8.83
C ARG A 222 26.11 11.99 -8.25
N LYS A 223 27.13 11.48 -7.56
CA LYS A 223 28.27 12.27 -7.07
C LYS A 223 29.11 12.81 -8.22
N TYR A 224 29.43 11.97 -9.20
CA TYR A 224 30.14 12.40 -10.40
C TYR A 224 29.39 13.47 -11.17
N ARG A 225 28.07 13.32 -11.38
CA ARG A 225 27.23 14.35 -11.99
C ARG A 225 27.35 15.70 -11.29
N TYR A 226 27.30 15.72 -9.94
CA TYR A 226 27.47 16.95 -9.18
C TYR A 226 28.88 17.55 -9.31
N ILE A 227 29.92 16.72 -9.24
CA ILE A 227 31.31 17.15 -9.38
C ILE A 227 31.51 17.81 -10.75
N HIS A 228 31.06 17.14 -11.83
CA HIS A 228 31.14 17.66 -13.19
C HIS A 228 30.31 18.92 -13.40
N ALA A 229 29.08 18.97 -12.87
CA ALA A 229 28.25 20.18 -12.93
C ALA A 229 28.94 21.35 -12.20
N SER A 230 29.58 21.09 -11.06
CA SER A 230 30.31 22.11 -10.31
C SER A 230 31.52 22.65 -11.06
N PHE A 231 32.22 21.82 -11.83
CA PHE A 231 33.32 22.27 -12.70
C PHE A 231 32.83 23.15 -13.84
N LYS A 232 31.65 22.83 -14.41
CA LYS A 232 31.04 23.65 -15.45
C LYS A 232 30.64 25.04 -14.92
N GLU A 233 30.10 25.10 -13.70
CA GLU A 233 29.70 26.37 -13.07
C GLU A 233 30.90 27.22 -12.63
N ILE A 234 31.93 26.60 -12.07
CA ILE A 234 33.13 27.28 -11.57
C ILE A 234 34.38 26.48 -12.02
N PRO A 235 35.00 26.84 -13.15
CA PRO A 235 36.16 26.11 -13.70
C PRO A 235 37.35 25.99 -12.73
N GLU A 236 37.57 27.01 -11.89
CA GLU A 236 38.63 27.02 -10.87
C GLU A 236 38.51 25.85 -9.87
N LEU A 237 37.31 25.32 -9.67
CA LEU A 237 37.09 24.17 -8.78
C LEU A 237 37.75 22.90 -9.31
N GLU A 238 37.91 22.73 -10.62
CA GLU A 238 38.49 21.52 -11.18
C GLU A 238 39.97 21.38 -10.81
N ALA A 239 40.74 22.45 -11.01
CA ALA A 239 42.16 22.50 -10.66
C ALA A 239 42.37 22.29 -9.15
N TRP A 240 41.55 22.97 -8.34
CA TRP A 240 41.57 22.79 -6.88
C TRP A 240 41.23 21.35 -6.48
N PHE A 241 40.20 20.76 -7.07
CA PHE A 241 39.74 19.41 -6.72
C PHE A 241 40.80 18.36 -7.06
N LYS A 242 41.42 18.43 -8.24
CA LYS A 242 42.53 17.54 -8.64
C LYS A 242 43.70 17.64 -7.66
N LYS A 243 44.08 18.86 -7.26
CA LYS A 243 45.12 19.07 -6.24
C LYS A 243 44.72 18.50 -4.88
N HIS A 244 43.45 18.67 -4.48
CA HIS A 244 42.93 18.19 -3.20
C HIS A 244 42.94 16.66 -3.10
N ILE A 245 42.44 15.95 -4.12
CA ILE A 245 42.39 14.48 -4.10
C ILE A 245 43.80 13.87 -4.11
N LYS A 246 44.73 14.47 -4.87
CA LYS A 246 46.13 14.03 -4.91
C LYS A 246 46.82 14.23 -3.57
N ALA A 247 46.60 15.37 -2.91
CA ALA A 247 47.21 15.66 -1.61
C ALA A 247 46.64 14.79 -0.48
N LYS A 248 45.31 14.60 -0.45
CA LYS A 248 44.64 13.94 0.68
C LYS A 248 44.58 12.41 0.54
N PHE A 249 44.27 11.92 -0.65
CA PHE A 249 44.04 10.49 -0.90
C PHE A 249 45.14 9.84 -1.75
N LYS A 250 46.13 10.62 -2.21
CA LYS A 250 47.26 10.15 -3.04
C LYS A 250 46.83 9.51 -4.37
N VAL A 251 45.64 9.82 -4.87
CA VAL A 251 45.12 9.37 -6.17
C VAL A 251 45.16 10.47 -7.21
N ASN A 252 45.29 10.10 -8.49
CA ASN A 252 45.35 11.06 -9.60
C ASN A 252 43.97 11.31 -10.22
N SER A 253 43.05 10.35 -10.12
CA SER A 253 41.71 10.46 -10.69
C SER A 253 40.63 10.27 -9.63
N LYS A 254 39.49 10.92 -9.85
CA LYS A 254 38.27 10.71 -9.07
C LYS A 254 37.66 9.30 -9.26
N ALA A 255 38.05 8.61 -10.33
CA ALA A 255 37.64 7.23 -10.60
C ALA A 255 38.26 6.26 -9.60
N ASP A 256 39.47 6.55 -9.13
CA ASP A 256 40.27 5.68 -8.26
C ASP A 256 39.91 5.81 -6.77
N LEU A 257 38.98 6.71 -6.43
CA LEU A 257 38.54 6.93 -5.04
C LEU A 257 37.64 5.78 -4.59
N SER A 258 37.86 5.25 -3.38
CA SER A 258 36.85 4.42 -2.70
C SER A 258 35.57 5.21 -2.41
N ASP A 259 34.48 4.54 -2.06
CA ASP A 259 33.20 5.23 -1.77
C ASP A 259 33.30 6.22 -0.61
N ASP A 260 34.02 5.87 0.45
CA ASP A 260 34.23 6.75 1.60
C ASP A 260 35.07 7.97 1.23
N GLU A 261 36.12 7.79 0.44
CA GLU A 261 36.96 8.88 -0.03
C GLU A 261 36.22 9.78 -1.01
N LEU A 262 35.38 9.21 -1.88
CA LEU A 262 34.52 9.97 -2.79
C LEU A 262 33.50 10.82 -2.02
N GLU A 263 32.91 10.30 -0.95
CA GLU A 263 32.00 11.10 -0.11
C GLU A 263 32.73 12.25 0.61
N GLN A 264 33.94 12.00 1.11
CA GLN A 264 34.76 13.04 1.72
C GLN A 264 35.18 14.11 0.70
N ALA A 265 35.68 13.70 -0.47
CA ALA A 265 36.06 14.60 -1.56
C ALA A 265 34.87 15.45 -2.03
N TYR A 266 33.70 14.81 -2.20
CA TYR A 266 32.45 15.49 -2.54
C TYR A 266 32.07 16.56 -1.50
N THR A 267 32.18 16.23 -0.21
CA THR A 267 31.83 17.15 0.88
C THR A 267 32.77 18.36 0.90
N SER A 268 34.08 18.13 0.74
CA SER A 268 35.08 19.19 0.63
C SER A 268 34.83 20.08 -0.60
N LEU A 269 34.49 19.49 -1.76
CA LEU A 269 34.14 20.24 -2.97
C LEU A 269 32.90 21.11 -2.76
N SER A 270 31.86 20.57 -2.14
CA SER A 270 30.62 21.30 -1.87
C SER A 270 30.85 22.50 -0.94
N ASN A 271 31.64 22.31 0.11
CA ASN A 271 32.05 23.40 1.01
C ASN A 271 32.87 24.45 0.27
N LYS A 272 33.82 24.03 -0.58
CA LYS A 272 34.65 24.95 -1.36
C LYS A 272 33.83 25.77 -2.36
N LYS A 273 32.88 25.13 -3.05
CA LYS A 273 31.94 25.79 -3.95
C LYS A 273 31.15 26.88 -3.21
N ARG A 274 30.65 26.59 -2.00
CA ARG A 274 29.93 27.56 -1.17
C ARG A 274 30.82 28.73 -0.75
N GLU A 275 32.09 28.49 -0.42
CA GLU A 275 33.04 29.57 -0.11
C GLU A 275 33.26 30.50 -1.30
N LEU A 276 33.48 29.94 -2.50
CA LEU A 276 33.70 30.74 -3.71
C LEU A 276 32.43 31.49 -4.12
N ALA A 277 31.26 30.88 -3.98
CA ALA A 277 29.99 31.53 -4.27
C ALA A 277 29.68 32.71 -3.33
N LYS A 278 30.16 32.68 -2.07
CA LYS A 278 30.02 33.80 -1.12
C LYS A 278 30.97 34.96 -1.37
N ARG A 279 32.05 34.74 -2.15
CA ARG A 279 33.06 35.76 -2.45
C ARG A 279 32.74 36.55 -3.72
N LYS A 280 31.78 36.07 -4.52
CA LYS A 280 31.18 36.79 -5.63
C LYS A 280 29.95 37.52 -5.13
#